data_AF-A0A7C7L1E6-F1
#
_entry.id   AF-A0A7C7L1E6-F1
#
_cell.length_a   1.000
_cell.length_b   1.000
_cell.length_c   1.000
_cell.angle_alpha   90.00
_cell.angle_beta   90.00
_cell.angle_gamma   90.00
#
_symmetry.space_group_name_H-M   'P 1'
#
loop_
_entity.id
_entity.type
_entity.pdbx_description
1 polymer ?
#
loop_
_entity_poly.entity_id
_entity_poly.type
_entity_poly.pdbx_seq_one_letter_code
_entity_poly.pdbx_strand_id
1 'polypeptide(L)' 'MDDLTIAFSELLDEVANRYKENIVTEETLDYLVWVDPEEFGQSTKLYRVLRREFGQRFPDGKLRRININRKLLLLKITRA' A
#
# COMPACT_ATOMS: atom_id res chain seq x y z
N MET A 1 -8.19 16.43 -0.75
CA MET A 1 -7.87 15.01 -0.52
C MET A 1 -9.00 14.46 0.31
N ASP A 2 -9.70 13.45 -0.19
CA ASP A 2 -10.90 12.89 0.45
C ASP A 2 -10.55 12.21 1.80
N ASP A 3 -11.51 12.17 2.72
CA ASP A 3 -11.37 11.60 4.06
C ASP A 3 -10.92 10.13 3.99
N LEU A 4 -11.38 9.39 2.98
CA LEU A 4 -10.98 8.00 2.70
C LEU A 4 -9.50 7.86 2.34
N THR A 5 -8.92 8.87 1.69
CA THR A 5 -7.50 8.87 1.30
C THR A 5 -6.61 9.15 2.50
N ILE A 6 -7.00 10.11 3.35
CA ILE A 6 -6.29 10.42 4.60
C ILE A 6 -6.29 9.18 5.51
N ALA A 7 -7.47 8.61 5.71
CA ALA A 7 -7.70 7.35 6.40
C ALA A 7 -6.80 6.19 5.95
N PHE A 8 -6.63 6.04 4.63
CA PHE A 8 -5.76 5.00 4.09
C PHE A 8 -4.28 5.28 4.34
N SER A 9 -3.86 6.55 4.28
CA SER A 9 -2.49 6.97 4.62
C SER A 9 -2.15 6.66 6.07
N GLU A 10 -3.05 6.97 7.01
CA GLU A 10 -2.86 6.67 8.43
C GLU A 10 -2.74 5.16 8.68
N LEU A 11 -3.55 4.34 7.99
CA LEU A 11 -3.41 2.89 8.04
C LEU A 11 -2.05 2.40 7.51
N LEU A 12 -1.52 3.04 6.46
CA LEU A 12 -0.20 2.70 5.94
C LEU A 12 0.92 3.10 6.90
N ASP A 13 0.80 4.22 7.62
CA ASP A 13 1.78 4.64 8.63
C ASP A 13 1.90 3.63 9.78
N GLU A 14 0.83 2.89 10.08
CA GLU A 14 0.84 1.84 11.10
C GLU A 14 1.38 0.49 10.62
N VAL A 15 1.16 0.15 9.34
CA VAL A 15 1.43 -1.19 8.80
C VAL A 15 2.77 -1.25 8.06
N ALA A 16 3.23 -0.14 7.52
CA ALA A 16 4.43 -0.08 6.69
C ALA A 16 5.61 0.54 7.43
N ASN A 17 6.79 -0.05 7.25
CA ASN A 17 8.04 0.56 7.71
C ASN A 17 8.37 1.83 6.91
N ARG A 18 7.99 1.84 5.63
CA ARG A 18 8.16 2.96 4.71
C ARG A 18 7.23 2.78 3.53
N TYR A 19 6.79 3.87 2.93
CA TYR A 19 6.18 3.84 1.60
C TYR A 19 6.54 5.08 0.79
N LYS A 20 6.26 5.00 -0.51
CA LYS A 20 6.24 6.13 -1.44
C LYS A 20 4.87 6.17 -2.10
N GLU A 21 4.24 7.34 -2.06
CA GLU A 21 2.98 7.62 -2.73
C GLU A 21 3.20 8.32 -4.07
N ASN A 22 2.34 8.02 -5.04
CA ASN A 22 2.20 8.75 -6.29
C ASN A 22 0.72 9.00 -6.57
N ILE A 23 0.32 10.26 -6.70
CA ILE A 23 -1.06 10.67 -6.98
C ILE A 23 -1.27 10.57 -8.50
N VAL A 24 -2.10 9.63 -8.95
CA VAL A 24 -2.37 9.39 -10.38
C VAL A 24 -3.59 10.20 -10.81
N THR A 25 -4.66 10.17 -10.02
CA THR A 25 -5.87 11.00 -10.16
C THR A 25 -6.38 11.41 -8.78
N GLU A 26 -7.49 12.15 -8.72
CA GLU A 26 -8.14 12.50 -7.45
C GLU A 26 -8.60 11.26 -6.65
N GLU A 27 -8.86 10.14 -7.32
CA GLU A 27 -9.43 8.92 -6.73
C GLU A 27 -8.50 7.69 -6.83
N THR A 28 -7.33 7.82 -7.47
CA THR A 28 -6.39 6.72 -7.71
C THR A 28 -4.99 7.08 -7.28
N LEU A 29 -4.44 6.22 -6.42
CA LEU A 29 -3.12 6.38 -5.80
C LEU A 29 -2.30 5.12 -6.03
N ASP A 30 -1.03 5.32 -6.37
CA ASP A 30 -0.04 4.25 -6.48
C ASP A 30 0.88 4.29 -5.26
N TYR A 31 0.99 3.17 -4.56
CA TYR A 31 1.88 3.01 -3.41
C TYR A 31 2.97 1.98 -3.67
N LEU A 32 4.20 2.36 -3.37
CA LEU A 32 5.30 1.41 -3.17
C LEU A 32 5.56 1.28 -1.67
N VAL A 33 5.32 0.09 -1.11
CA VAL A 33 5.31 -0.15 0.34
C VAL A 33 6.42 -1.13 0.73
N TRP A 34 7.16 -0.80 1.78
CA TRP A 34 8.11 -1.68 2.47
C TRP A 34 7.53 -2.09 3.83
N VAL A 35 7.56 -3.39 4.10
CA VAL A 35 6.97 -4.02 5.27
C VAL A 35 7.94 -5.04 5.84
N ASP A 36 7.71 -5.48 7.07
CA ASP A 36 8.46 -6.59 7.65
C ASP A 36 8.22 -7.88 6.83
N PRO A 37 9.26 -8.52 6.26
CA PRO A 37 9.09 -9.75 5.50
C PRO A 37 8.67 -10.96 6.34
N GLU A 38 8.93 -10.98 7.66
CA GLU A 38 8.47 -12.04 8.55
C GLU A 38 6.95 -11.97 8.74
N GLU A 39 6.42 -10.74 8.85
CA GLU A 39 4.99 -10.51 8.97
C GLU A 39 4.28 -10.59 7.60
N PHE A 40 4.90 -10.05 6.55
CA PHE A 40 4.28 -9.85 5.23
C PHE A 40 5.11 -10.44 4.08
N GLY A 41 5.59 -11.68 4.23
CA GLY A 41 6.35 -12.39 3.19
C GLY A 41 5.61 -12.60 1.85
N GLN A 42 4.32 -12.26 1.76
CA GLN A 42 3.56 -12.27 0.52
C GLN A 42 2.70 -11.00 0.40
N SER A 43 2.71 -10.36 -0.76
CA SER A 43 1.90 -9.16 -1.05
C SER A 43 0.40 -9.37 -0.85
N THR A 44 -0.09 -10.60 -1.04
CA THR A 44 -1.49 -10.98 -0.76
C THR A 44 -1.84 -10.94 0.72
N LYS A 45 -0.88 -11.21 1.61
CA LYS A 45 -1.07 -11.13 3.06
C LYS A 45 -1.21 -9.67 3.49
N LEU A 46 -0.33 -8.80 3.00
CA LEU A 46 -0.43 -7.35 3.20
C LEU A 46 -1.78 -6.80 2.72
N TYR A 47 -2.18 -7.13 1.48
CA TYR A 47 -3.48 -6.70 0.95
C TYR A 47 -4.67 -7.16 1.81
N ARG A 48 -4.65 -8.39 2.33
CA ARG A 48 -5.73 -8.91 3.20
C ARG A 48 -5.83 -8.12 4.50
N VAL A 49 -4.70 -7.78 5.12
CA VAL A 49 -4.67 -6.98 6.35
C VAL A 49 -5.18 -5.58 6.06
N LEU A 50 -4.61 -4.89 5.06
CA LEU A 50 -5.06 -3.55 4.67
C LEU A 50 -6.57 -3.50 4.38
N ARG A 51 -7.09 -4.48 3.65
CA ARG A 51 -8.53 -4.56 3.34
C ARG A 51 -9.38 -4.76 4.60
N ARG A 52 -8.94 -5.59 5.54
CA ARG A 52 -9.67 -5.86 6.78
C ARG A 52 -9.69 -4.61 7.66
N GLU A 53 -8.52 -4.04 7.92
CA GLU A 53 -8.38 -2.86 8.78
C GLU A 53 -9.13 -1.66 8.20
N PHE A 54 -9.00 -1.43 6.89
CA PHE A 54 -9.74 -0.37 6.21
C PHE A 54 -11.26 -0.56 6.34
N GLY A 55 -11.79 -1.77 6.15
CA GLY A 55 -13.23 -2.02 6.29
C GLY A 55 -13.74 -1.95 7.73
N GLN A 56 -12.89 -2.17 8.73
CA GLN A 56 -13.24 -1.99 10.14
C GLN A 56 -13.28 -0.51 10.54
N ARG A 57 -12.36 0.29 10.01
CA ARG A 57 -12.23 1.72 10.32
C ARG A 57 -13.17 2.59 9.50
N PHE A 58 -13.49 2.17 8.28
CA PHE A 58 -14.27 2.95 7.30
C PHE A 58 -15.40 2.08 6.72
N PRO A 59 -16.52 1.90 7.43
CA PRO A 59 -17.62 1.01 7.03
C PRO A 59 -18.24 1.38 5.68
N ASP A 60 -18.24 2.67 5.36
CA ASP A 60 -18.79 3.23 4.12
C ASP A 60 -17.78 3.18 2.95
N GLY A 61 -16.51 2.86 3.23
CA GLY A 61 -15.44 2.72 2.26
C GLY A 61 -15.19 1.26 1.84
N LYS A 62 -14.74 1.03 0.61
CA LYS A 62 -14.32 -0.31 0.15
C LYS A 62 -12.97 -0.29 -0.54
N LEU A 63 -11.97 -0.90 0.09
CA LEU A 63 -10.69 -1.18 -0.56
C LEU A 63 -10.84 -2.34 -1.56
N ARG A 64 -10.64 -2.04 -2.85
CA ARG A 64 -10.68 -3.01 -3.94
C ARG A 64 -9.30 -3.19 -4.57
N ARG A 65 -8.92 -4.43 -4.83
CA ARG A 65 -7.72 -4.75 -5.61
C ARG A 65 -7.97 -4.46 -7.09
N ILE A 66 -7.29 -3.45 -7.61
CA ILE A 66 -7.23 -3.18 -9.07
C ILE A 66 -6.10 -4.01 -9.70
N ASN A 67 -4.89 -3.98 -9.14
CA ASN A 67 -3.74 -4.78 -9.59
C ASN A 67 -2.77 -5.06 -8.43
N ILE A 68 -2.10 -6.22 -8.43
CA ILE A 68 -0.89 -6.49 -7.62
C ILE A 68 0.13 -7.12 -8.58
N ASN A 69 1.00 -6.32 -9.19
CA ASN A 69 2.03 -6.81 -10.11
C ASN A 69 3.37 -6.97 -9.39
N ARG A 70 4.12 -8.03 -9.72
CA ARG A 70 5.32 -8.47 -8.98
C ARG A 70 6.65 -7.91 -9.52
N LYS A 71 6.66 -6.90 -10.38
CA LYS A 71 7.90 -6.51 -11.05
C LYS A 71 8.29 -5.05 -10.79
N LEU A 72 8.89 -4.82 -9.63
CA LEU A 72 9.78 -3.69 -9.38
C LEU A 72 11.22 -4.16 -9.60
N LEU A 73 11.89 -3.60 -10.60
CA LEU A 73 13.32 -3.81 -10.85
C LEU A 73 14.07 -2.56 -10.39
N LEU A 74 14.74 -2.67 -9.24
CA LEU A 74 15.61 -1.63 -8.71
C LEU A 74 17.07 -2.07 -8.92
N LEU A 75 17.75 -1.43 -9.86
CA LEU A 75 19.11 -1.79 -10.27
C LEU A 75 20.04 -0.60 -10.06
N LYS A 76 21.15 -0.79 -9.34
CA LYS A 76 22.25 0.18 -9.23
C LYS A 76 23.42 -0.34 -10.06
N ILE A 77 23.81 0.40 -11.09
CA ILE A 77 24.99 0.07 -11.90
C ILE A 77 26.20 0.84 -11.35
N THR A 78 27.26 0.13 -10.98
CA THR A 78 28.56 0.70 -10.59
C THR A 78 29.67 0.13 -11.46
N ARG A 79 30.77 0.87 -11.64
CA ARG A 79 32.01 0.32 -12.22
C ARG A 79 32.67 -0.64 -11.22
N ALA A 80 33.41 -1.63 -11.75
CA ALA A 80 34.27 -2.50 -10.96
C ALA A 80 35.47 -1.73 -10.38
#